data_AF-A0A804KM78-F1
#
_entry.id   AF-A0A804KM78-F1
#
_cell.length_a   1.000
_cell.length_b   1.000
_cell.length_c   1.000
_cell.angle_alpha   90.00
_cell.angle_beta   90.00
_cell.angle_gamma   90.00
#
_symmetry.space_group_name_H-M   'P 1'
#
loop_
_entity.id
_entity.type
_entity.pdbx_description
1 polymer ?
#
loop_
_entity_poly.entity_id
_entity_poly.type
_entity_poly.pdbx_seq_one_letter_code
_entity_poly.pdbx_strand_id
1 'polypeptide(L)'
;MGFEFDVYELPTLAPIRTTGNDDPLKSTSTEDVECITPKSEEPVRALVCPPAPWKPRPAKRRLAPPPRGYYPVPSDLLSVFVPLPCPPSKKIRVG
;
A
#
# COMPACT_ATOMS: atom_id res chain seq x y z
N MET A 1 -13.60 -38.14 3.40
CA MET A 1 -12.88 -37.72 2.19
C MET A 1 -11.84 -36.70 2.63
N GLY A 2 -10.55 -37.06 2.56
CA GLY A 2 -9.44 -36.23 3.03
C GLY A 2 -9.01 -35.24 1.95
N PHE A 3 -8.57 -34.04 2.36
CA PHE A 3 -7.95 -33.05 1.49
C PHE A 3 -6.43 -33.23 1.56
N GLU A 4 -5.84 -33.65 0.45
CA GLU A 4 -4.39 -33.71 0.25
C GLU A 4 -3.92 -32.31 -0.18
N PHE A 5 -2.96 -31.74 0.54
CA PHE A 5 -2.40 -30.43 0.23
C PHE A 5 -1.08 -30.64 -0.51
N ASP A 6 -1.13 -30.60 -1.83
CA ASP A 6 0.08 -30.65 -2.64
C ASP A 6 0.90 -29.37 -2.41
N VAL A 7 2.05 -29.54 -1.76
CA VAL A 7 3.05 -28.50 -1.56
C VAL A 7 3.69 -28.22 -2.91
N TYR A 8 3.11 -27.28 -3.66
CA TYR A 8 3.77 -26.72 -4.83
C TYR A 8 4.95 -25.87 -4.34
N GLU A 9 6.15 -26.44 -4.43
CA GLU A 9 7.42 -25.75 -4.18
C GLU A 9 7.61 -24.70 -5.29
N LEU A 10 7.59 -23.41 -4.92
CA LEU A 10 7.83 -22.33 -5.87
C LEU A 10 9.32 -22.35 -6.32
N PRO A 11 9.61 -22.18 -7.61
CA PRO A 11 10.99 -22.21 -8.08
C PRO A 11 11.78 -21.01 -7.54
N THR A 12 12.92 -21.29 -6.91
CA THR A 12 13.84 -20.27 -6.39
C THR A 12 14.51 -19.51 -7.53
N LEU A 13 14.30 -18.20 -7.58
CA LEU A 13 14.95 -17.31 -8.56
C LEU A 13 16.31 -16.80 -8.04
N ALA A 14 17.26 -16.63 -8.97
CA ALA A 14 18.60 -16.16 -8.64
C ALA A 14 18.62 -14.64 -8.32
N PRO A 15 19.50 -14.17 -7.41
CA PRO A 15 19.65 -12.76 -7.09
C PRO A 15 20.22 -11.93 -8.25
N ILE A 16 19.63 -10.76 -8.50
CA ILE A 16 20.08 -9.81 -9.55
C ILE A 16 21.24 -8.97 -9.00
N ARG A 17 22.31 -8.80 -9.79
CA ARG A 17 23.43 -7.90 -9.49
C ARG A 17 23.33 -6.64 -10.36
N THR A 18 23.39 -5.47 -9.72
CA THR A 18 23.49 -4.17 -10.40
C THR A 18 24.91 -3.63 -10.25
N THR A 19 25.63 -3.43 -11.35
CA THR A 19 26.92 -2.73 -11.36
C THR A 19 26.66 -1.22 -11.49
N GLY A 20 27.02 -0.44 -10.47
CA GLY A 20 27.10 1.02 -10.58
C GLY A 20 28.27 1.40 -11.47
N ASN A 21 28.05 2.30 -12.43
CA ASN A 21 29.13 2.93 -13.17
C ASN A 21 29.76 4.01 -12.27
N ASP A 22 30.93 3.72 -11.70
CA ASP A 22 31.81 4.72 -11.10
C ASP A 22 32.87 5.12 -12.15
N ASP A 23 32.79 6.34 -12.67
CA ASP A 23 33.90 6.99 -13.36
C ASP A 23 33.95 8.50 -13.00
N PRO A 24 35.01 8.97 -12.32
CA PRO A 24 35.18 10.38 -11.97
C PRO A 24 35.93 11.11 -13.08
N LEU A 25 35.21 11.74 -14.00
CA LEU A 25 35.82 12.65 -14.98
C LEU A 25 36.21 13.98 -14.30
N LYS A 26 37.49 14.06 -13.95
CA LYS A 26 38.25 15.27 -13.66
C LYS A 26 38.25 16.18 -14.90
N SER A 27 37.49 17.27 -14.86
CA SER A 27 37.58 18.36 -15.85
C SER A 27 38.21 19.60 -15.24
N THR A 28 39.30 20.01 -15.86
CA THR A 28 40.20 21.13 -15.59
C THR A 28 39.52 22.49 -15.79
N SER A 29 39.93 23.46 -14.96
CA SER A 29 40.01 24.91 -15.20
C SER A 29 38.82 25.63 -15.82
N THR A 30 38.16 26.47 -15.03
CA THR A 30 37.67 27.76 -15.52
C THR A 30 37.68 28.72 -14.34
N GLU A 31 38.08 29.98 -14.58
CA GLU A 31 38.16 31.07 -13.61
C GLU A 31 36.98 31.12 -12.64
N ASP A 32 37.19 31.77 -11.49
CA ASP A 32 36.15 32.20 -10.56
C ASP A 32 35.13 33.10 -11.29
N VAL A 33 34.25 32.48 -12.09
CA VAL A 33 33.06 33.10 -12.63
C VAL A 33 32.18 33.33 -11.42
N GLU A 34 32.15 34.57 -10.94
CA GLU A 34 31.22 35.00 -9.90
C GLU A 34 29.81 34.59 -10.35
N CYS A 35 29.25 33.57 -9.69
CA CYS A 35 27.95 33.02 -10.02
C CYS A 35 26.87 34.05 -9.71
N ILE A 36 26.44 34.82 -10.71
CA ILE A 36 25.34 35.77 -10.57
C ILE A 36 24.02 35.00 -10.60
N THR A 37 23.32 34.98 -9.46
CA THR A 37 21.95 34.45 -9.39
C THR A 37 21.02 35.34 -10.22
N PRO A 38 20.34 34.81 -11.26
CA PRO A 38 19.34 35.58 -11.99
C PRO A 38 18.20 35.99 -11.03
N LYS A 39 17.89 37.28 -11.00
CA LYS A 39 16.75 37.82 -10.24
C LYS A 39 15.48 37.58 -11.08
N SER A 40 14.49 36.91 -10.51
CA SER A 40 13.17 36.77 -11.13
C SER A 40 12.46 38.11 -11.14
N GLU A 41 11.97 38.55 -12.30
CA GLU A 41 10.99 39.64 -12.40
C GLU A 41 9.61 39.16 -11.92
N GLU A 42 8.86 40.09 -11.32
CA GLU A 42 7.50 40.04 -10.74
C GLU A 42 6.84 38.66 -10.50
N PRO A 43 6.25 38.43 -9.31
CA PRO A 43 5.62 37.15 -9.00
C PRO A 43 4.55 36.83 -10.05
N VAL A 44 4.84 35.82 -10.87
CA VAL A 44 3.90 35.27 -11.84
C VAL A 44 2.62 34.96 -11.09
N ARG A 45 1.50 35.59 -11.50
CA ARG A 45 0.20 35.37 -10.87
C ARG A 45 0.00 33.87 -10.72
N ALA A 46 -0.24 33.41 -9.49
CA ALA A 46 -0.43 32.00 -9.20
C ALA A 46 -1.49 31.45 -10.15
N LEU A 47 -1.07 30.61 -11.10
CA LEU A 47 -1.96 29.88 -11.98
C LEU A 47 -2.62 28.82 -11.12
N VAL A 48 -3.67 29.22 -10.39
CA VAL A 48 -4.43 28.30 -9.57
C VAL A 48 -5.13 27.34 -10.52
N CYS A 49 -4.78 26.06 -10.40
CA CYS A 49 -5.44 25.00 -11.15
C CYS A 49 -6.94 25.07 -10.83
N PRO A 50 -7.84 25.04 -11.84
CA PRO A 50 -9.27 24.97 -11.58
C PRO A 50 -9.56 23.74 -10.70
N PRO A 51 -10.64 23.79 -9.89
CA PRO A 51 -11.01 22.65 -9.06
C PRO A 51 -11.18 21.40 -9.92
N ALA A 52 -10.72 20.26 -9.40
CA ALA A 52 -10.79 18.99 -10.11
C ALA A 52 -12.23 18.70 -10.56
N PRO A 53 -12.45 18.15 -11.77
CA PRO A 53 -13.79 17.79 -12.23
C PRO A 53 -14.47 16.83 -11.25
N TRP A 54 -15.65 17.20 -10.75
CA TRP A 54 -16.40 16.36 -9.82
C TRP A 54 -17.40 15.49 -10.56
N LYS A 55 -17.31 14.18 -10.34
CA LYS A 55 -18.34 13.24 -10.78
C LYS A 55 -19.57 13.37 -9.86
N PRO A 56 -20.80 13.26 -10.38
CA PRO A 56 -21.99 13.20 -9.54
C PRO A 56 -21.85 12.09 -8.50
N ARG A 57 -22.26 12.39 -7.26
CA ARG A 57 -22.25 11.39 -6.19
C ARG A 57 -23.18 10.23 -6.60
N PRO A 58 -22.72 8.97 -6.52
CA PRO A 58 -23.60 7.83 -6.75
C PRO A 58 -24.84 7.92 -5.87
N ALA A 59 -25.99 7.51 -6.40
CA ALA A 59 -27.23 7.47 -5.63
C ALA A 59 -27.00 6.66 -4.33
N LYS A 60 -27.39 7.24 -3.20
CA LYS A 60 -27.28 6.58 -1.89
C LYS A 60 -28.13 5.30 -1.94
N ARG A 61 -27.47 4.13 -1.98
CA ARG A 61 -28.14 2.85 -1.85
C ARG A 61 -28.87 2.82 -0.52
N ARG A 62 -30.18 2.55 -0.56
CA ARG A 62 -30.93 2.27 0.67
C ARG A 62 -30.40 0.93 1.21
N LEU A 63 -29.91 0.94 2.44
CA LEU A 63 -29.55 -0.28 3.16
C LEU A 63 -30.87 -0.96 3.54
N ALA A 64 -31.41 -1.76 2.63
CA ALA A 64 -32.51 -2.64 2.97
C ALA A 64 -31.96 -3.83 3.78
N PRO A 65 -32.69 -4.34 4.78
CA PRO A 65 -32.35 -5.61 5.40
C PRO A 65 -32.23 -6.72 4.34
N PRO A 66 -31.37 -7.72 4.55
CA PRO A 66 -31.28 -8.87 3.66
C PRO A 66 -32.67 -9.50 3.44
N PRO A 67 -33.02 -9.99 2.24
CA PRO A 67 -34.33 -10.59 1.97
C PRO A 67 -34.69 -11.76 2.89
N ARG A 68 -33.67 -12.43 3.44
CA ARG A 68 -33.80 -13.58 4.35
C ARG A 68 -33.63 -13.22 5.82
N GLY A 69 -33.49 -11.93 6.15
CA GLY A 69 -33.16 -11.47 7.50
C GLY A 69 -31.78 -11.95 7.96
N TYR A 70 -31.58 -11.99 9.27
CA TYR A 70 -30.37 -12.52 9.90
C TYR A 70 -30.61 -13.96 10.37
N TYR A 71 -29.56 -14.78 10.29
CA TYR A 71 -29.60 -16.11 10.87
C TYR A 71 -29.42 -16.02 12.39
N PRO A 72 -30.11 -16.87 13.18
CA PRO A 72 -29.90 -16.93 14.61
C PRO A 72 -28.45 -17.37 14.88
N VAL A 73 -27.73 -16.58 15.66
CA VAL A 73 -26.39 -16.91 16.14
C VAL A 73 -26.53 -17.52 17.54
N PRO A 74 -25.90 -18.68 17.83
CA PRO A 74 -25.90 -19.24 19.17
C PRO A 74 -25.40 -18.22 20.21
N SER A 75 -26.14 -18.07 21.31
CA SER A 75 -25.75 -17.17 22.40
C SER A 75 -24.48 -17.63 23.11
N ASP A 76 -24.28 -18.94 23.16
CA ASP A 76 -23.06 -19.54 23.66
C ASP A 76 -22.11 -19.81 22.49
N LEU A 77 -21.14 -18.93 22.34
CA LEU A 77 -20.10 -19.09 21.34
C LEU A 77 -19.09 -20.19 21.72
N LEU A 78 -18.92 -20.47 23.02
CA LEU A 78 -17.91 -21.42 23.49
C LEU A 78 -18.30 -22.87 23.15
N SER A 79 -19.58 -23.19 23.04
CA SER A 79 -20.05 -24.51 22.58
C SER A 79 -19.92 -24.73 21.06
N VAL A 80 -19.78 -23.67 20.27
CA VAL A 80 -19.63 -23.77 18.80
C VAL A 80 -18.16 -23.91 18.40
N PHE A 81 -17.23 -23.39 19.22
CA PHE A 81 -15.81 -23.46 18.93
C PHE A 81 -15.17 -24.72 19.51
N VAL A 82 -14.51 -25.49 18.64
CA VAL A 82 -13.66 -26.61 19.06
C VAL A 82 -12.32 -26.04 19.54
N PRO A 83 -11.87 -26.31 20.78
CA PRO A 83 -10.57 -25.88 21.26
C PRO A 83 -9.46 -26.46 20.38
N LEU A 84 -8.53 -25.61 19.93
CA LEU A 84 -7.34 -26.10 19.27
C LEU A 84 -6.44 -26.79 20.30
N PRO A 85 -5.88 -27.97 20.01
CA PRO A 85 -5.05 -28.73 20.95
C PRO A 85 -3.67 -28.09 21.20
N CYS A 86 -3.33 -27.02 20.48
CA CYS A 86 -2.03 -26.39 20.54
C CYS A 86 -2.14 -24.93 21.03
N PRO A 87 -1.21 -24.49 21.90
CA PRO A 87 -1.16 -23.09 22.32
C PRO A 87 -0.90 -22.18 21.10
N PRO A 88 -1.52 -20.99 21.04
CA PRO A 88 -1.32 -20.07 19.94
C PRO A 88 0.15 -19.66 19.84
N SER A 89 0.78 -19.93 18.70
CA SER A 89 2.17 -19.54 18.41
C SER A 89 2.34 -18.03 18.18
N LYS A 90 1.22 -17.29 18.03
CA LYS A 90 1.20 -15.84 17.84
C LYS A 90 0.91 -15.14 19.17
N LYS A 91 1.78 -14.18 19.53
CA LYS A 91 1.54 -13.26 20.64
C LYS A 91 0.27 -12.44 20.37
N ILE A 92 -0.78 -12.65 21.17
CA ILE A 92 -1.99 -11.84 21.15
C ILE A 92 -1.74 -10.63 22.05
N ARG A 93 -1.86 -9.41 21.51
CA ARG A 93 -1.81 -8.18 22.30
C ARG A 93 -3.22 -7.90 22.81
N VAL A 94 -3.41 -8.04 24.11
CA VAL A 94 -4.64 -7.58 24.79
C VAL A 94 -4.51 -6.07 24.97
N GLY A 95 -5.47 -5.32 24.44
CA GLY A 95 -5.61 -3.87 24.60
C GLY A 95 -6.65 -3.53 25.64
#